data_AF-A0A7C6XFN6-F1
#
_entry.id   AF-A0A7C6XFN6-F1
#
_cell.length_a   1.000
_cell.length_b   1.000
_cell.length_c   1.000
_cell.angle_alpha   90.00
_cell.angle_beta   90.00
_cell.angle_gamma   90.00
#
_symmetry.space_group_name_H-M   'P 1'
#
loop_
_entity.id
_entity.type
_entity.pdbx_description
1 polymer ?
#
loop_
_entity_poly.entity_id
_entity_poly.type
_entity_poly.pdbx_seq_one_letter_code
_entity_poly.pdbx_strand_id
1 'polypeptide(L)'
;MERWYLLDEGAVVERLGSHRDGLDDAEAVRRLEQYGPNQLEERPLRSPWSVLAGQFTEVMVLVLLVAAVISLFVGEGTDAIMILVIVALNAFLGFTQEYRAERAMEKLKQLAVQTVRVRRGGQLHEVEATQLVPGDVILIEAGARVPADARVLESANLRVEEAALTGESVPVEKVAHAIEGDNVPIGDQRNMLFMGTAVAYGRGTAIVTGTGMRTELGKIADLLQEVAEEKTPLQRRMAELGKWLALGALAIVALVFAVGVVRGEALSEMFLVAVSLAVAAVPEGLPAVVTIALALGAQRMVRRNALIRKLPAVETLGSV
;
A
#
# COMPACT_ATOMS: atom_id res chain seq x y z
N MET A 1 19.76 -19.53 2.03
CA MET A 1 18.95 -19.38 0.80
C MET A 1 19.26 -20.57 -0.09
N GLU A 2 18.27 -21.37 -0.47
CA GLU A 2 18.53 -22.53 -1.31
C GLU A 2 18.98 -22.07 -2.70
N ARG A 3 20.11 -22.60 -3.14
CA ARG A 3 20.74 -22.23 -4.41
C ARG A 3 20.14 -23.07 -5.53
N TRP A 4 18.87 -22.79 -5.87
CA TRP A 4 18.12 -23.53 -6.90
C TRP A 4 18.81 -23.55 -8.27
N TYR A 5 19.62 -22.54 -8.57
CA TYR A 5 20.40 -22.46 -9.81
C TYR A 5 21.49 -23.54 -9.94
N LEU A 6 21.97 -24.11 -8.82
CA LEU A 6 22.97 -25.19 -8.82
C LEU A 6 22.37 -26.56 -9.13
N LEU A 7 21.05 -26.70 -8.99
CA LEU A 7 20.38 -27.98 -9.09
C LEU A 7 19.94 -28.24 -10.53
N ASP A 8 20.03 -29.51 -10.92
CA ASP A 8 19.44 -30.00 -12.15
C ASP A 8 17.91 -30.09 -12.02
N GLU A 9 17.25 -30.31 -13.15
CA GLU A 9 15.79 -30.36 -13.17
C GLU A 9 15.22 -31.43 -12.23
N GLY A 10 15.82 -32.62 -12.21
CA GLY A 10 15.39 -33.74 -11.38
C GLY A 10 15.46 -33.41 -9.88
N ALA A 11 16.60 -32.89 -9.42
CA ALA A 11 16.80 -32.56 -8.01
C ALA A 11 15.91 -31.41 -7.54
N VAL A 12 15.60 -30.43 -8.40
CA VAL A 12 14.68 -29.33 -8.04
C VAL A 12 13.26 -29.87 -7.84
N VAL A 13 12.79 -30.71 -8.77
CA VAL A 13 11.45 -31.31 -8.73
C VAL A 13 11.31 -32.22 -7.51
N GLU A 14 12.31 -33.06 -7.24
CA GLU A 14 12.34 -33.94 -6.07
C GLU A 14 12.34 -33.13 -4.76
N ARG A 15 13.19 -32.11 -4.68
CA ARG A 15 13.35 -31.31 -3.45
C ARG A 15 12.14 -30.44 -3.13
N LEU A 16 11.44 -29.96 -4.16
CA LEU A 16 10.15 -29.29 -3.99
C LEU A 16 8.99 -30.28 -3.80
N GLY A 17 9.24 -31.59 -3.84
CA GLY A 17 8.20 -32.62 -3.75
C GLY A 17 7.10 -32.40 -4.79
N SER A 18 7.49 -32.07 -6.02
CA SER A 18 6.59 -31.79 -7.15
C SER A 18 6.81 -32.80 -8.28
N HIS A 19 6.11 -32.61 -9.39
CA HIS A 19 6.26 -33.40 -10.62
C HIS A 19 6.42 -32.49 -11.83
N ARG A 20 6.99 -33.01 -12.92
CA ARG A 20 7.07 -32.31 -14.22
C ARG A 20 5.68 -31.96 -14.78
N ASP A 21 4.69 -32.77 -14.42
CA ASP A 21 3.28 -32.57 -14.77
C ASP A 21 2.54 -31.65 -13.79
N GLY A 22 3.27 -31.03 -12.85
CA GLY A 22 2.72 -30.11 -11.86
C GLY A 22 2.27 -30.78 -10.56
N LEU A 23 1.81 -29.96 -9.63
CA LEU A 23 1.24 -30.41 -8.36
C LEU A 23 -0.19 -30.92 -8.55
N ASP A 24 -0.65 -31.78 -7.65
CA ASP A 24 -2.08 -32.06 -7.52
C ASP A 24 -2.80 -30.87 -6.88
N ASP A 25 -4.07 -30.65 -7.25
CA ASP A 25 -4.86 -29.53 -6.72
C ASP A 25 -4.96 -29.55 -5.18
N ALA A 26 -5.10 -30.74 -4.59
CA ALA A 26 -5.16 -30.89 -3.14
C ALA A 26 -3.83 -30.49 -2.46
N GLU A 27 -2.70 -30.77 -3.10
CA GLU A 27 -1.38 -30.39 -2.59
C GLU A 27 -1.17 -28.87 -2.75
N ALA A 28 -1.61 -28.29 -3.86
CA ALA A 28 -1.55 -26.86 -4.07
C ALA A 28 -2.35 -26.08 -2.99
N VAL A 29 -3.54 -26.56 -2.63
CA VAL A 29 -4.36 -25.98 -1.55
C VAL A 29 -3.64 -26.09 -0.20
N ARG A 30 -3.11 -27.28 0.15
CA ARG A 30 -2.34 -27.46 1.41
C ARG A 30 -1.14 -26.52 1.48
N ARG A 31 -0.40 -26.39 0.38
CA ARG A 31 0.74 -25.49 0.30
C ARG A 31 0.33 -24.03 0.42
N LEU A 32 -0.83 -23.65 -0.11
CA LEU A 32 -1.34 -22.28 0.01
C LEU A 32 -1.63 -21.93 1.46
N GLU A 33 -2.18 -22.87 2.24
CA GLU A 33 -2.38 -22.71 3.68
C GLU A 33 -1.05 -22.61 4.45
N GLN A 34 -0.04 -23.40 4.06
CA GLN A 34 1.27 -23.41 4.71
C GLN A 34 2.12 -22.17 4.39
N TYR A 35 2.11 -21.74 3.13
CA TYR A 35 3.03 -20.75 2.58
C TYR A 35 2.42 -19.37 2.42
N GLY A 36 1.10 -19.26 2.56
CA GLY A 36 0.35 -18.04 2.32
C GLY A 36 0.21 -17.72 0.82
N PRO A 37 -0.57 -16.69 0.49
CA PRO A 37 -0.74 -16.23 -0.87
C PRO A 37 0.57 -15.66 -1.44
N ASN A 38 0.75 -15.80 -2.75
CA ASN A 38 1.85 -15.17 -3.47
C ASN A 38 1.58 -13.66 -3.64
N GLN A 39 1.75 -12.93 -2.55
CA GLN A 39 1.57 -11.49 -2.49
C GLN A 39 2.71 -10.90 -1.65
N LEU A 40 3.15 -9.70 -2.03
CA LEU A 40 4.03 -8.93 -1.18
C LEU A 40 3.21 -8.45 0.01
N GLU A 41 3.70 -8.68 1.23
CA GLU A 41 3.04 -8.18 2.42
C GLU A 41 3.07 -6.65 2.37
N GLU A 42 1.89 -6.04 2.33
CA GLU A 42 1.77 -4.60 2.57
C GLU A 42 1.54 -4.40 4.08
N ARG A 43 2.04 -3.29 4.63
CA ARG A 43 1.71 -2.90 6.01
C ARG A 43 0.19 -2.99 6.20
N PRO A 44 -0.27 -3.56 7.33
CA PRO A 44 -1.69 -3.80 7.54
C PRO A 44 -2.47 -2.51 7.33
N LEU A 45 -3.61 -2.63 6.62
CA LEU A 45 -4.57 -1.54 6.48
C LEU A 45 -4.84 -0.95 7.87
N ARG A 46 -4.98 0.38 7.93
CA ARG A 46 -5.42 1.03 9.16
C ARG A 46 -6.76 0.41 9.55
N SER A 47 -6.81 -0.21 10.73
CA SER A 47 -8.06 -0.75 11.26
C SER A 47 -9.09 0.39 11.36
N PRO A 48 -10.40 0.12 11.18
CA PRO A 48 -11.43 1.15 11.33
C PRO A 48 -11.34 1.88 12.68
N TRP A 49 -10.95 1.16 13.74
CA TRP A 49 -10.69 1.72 15.06
C TRP A 49 -9.46 2.63 15.09
N SER A 50 -8.39 2.30 14.36
CA SER A 50 -7.24 3.20 14.23
C SER A 50 -7.54 4.44 13.39
N VAL A 51 -8.41 4.35 12.37
CA VAL A 51 -8.89 5.51 11.61
C VAL A 51 -9.71 6.42 12.51
N LEU A 52 -10.63 5.84 13.30
CA LEU A 52 -11.43 6.59 14.27
C LEU A 52 -10.57 7.22 15.38
N ALA A 53 -9.64 6.46 15.97
CA ALA A 53 -8.71 6.96 16.98
C ALA A 53 -7.82 8.09 16.43
N GLY A 54 -7.43 7.99 15.16
CA GLY A 54 -6.70 9.04 14.45
C GLY A 54 -7.43 10.39 14.46
N GLN A 55 -8.77 10.39 14.36
CA GLN A 55 -9.57 11.62 14.41
C GLN A 55 -9.45 12.33 15.78
N PHE A 56 -9.33 11.59 16.88
CA PHE A 56 -9.20 12.16 18.22
C PHE A 56 -7.79 12.67 18.54
N THR A 57 -6.77 12.22 17.79
CA THR A 57 -5.39 12.71 17.92
C THR A 57 -5.09 13.94 17.05
N GLU A 58 -6.06 14.39 16.25
CA GLU A 58 -5.94 15.59 15.43
C GLU A 58 -5.86 16.83 16.36
N VAL A 59 -4.93 17.75 16.04
CA VAL A 59 -4.57 18.86 16.93
C VAL A 59 -5.78 19.73 17.27
N MET A 60 -6.68 19.96 16.31
CA MET A 60 -7.86 20.78 16.51
C MET A 60 -8.90 20.06 17.38
N VAL A 61 -9.10 18.77 17.18
CA VAL A 61 -10.00 17.96 18.04
C VAL A 61 -9.51 17.97 19.49
N LEU A 62 -8.19 17.89 19.70
CA LEU A 62 -7.60 18.04 21.04
C LEU A 62 -7.87 19.43 21.64
N VAL A 63 -7.76 20.52 20.86
CA VAL A 63 -8.08 21.87 21.32
C VAL A 63 -9.56 21.98 21.73
N LEU A 64 -10.48 21.41 20.96
CA LEU A 64 -11.91 21.41 21.27
C LEU A 64 -12.23 20.55 22.49
N LEU A 65 -11.57 19.40 22.66
CA LEU A 65 -11.69 18.58 23.86
C LEU A 65 -11.21 19.33 25.11
N VAL A 66 -10.08 20.04 25.02
CA VAL A 66 -9.60 20.91 26.10
C VAL A 66 -10.61 22.02 26.41
N ALA A 67 -11.20 22.65 25.38
CA ALA A 67 -12.23 23.68 25.57
C ALA A 67 -13.49 23.12 26.25
N ALA A 68 -13.95 21.93 25.86
CA ALA A 68 -15.09 21.25 26.49
C ALA A 68 -14.82 20.94 27.97
N VAL A 69 -13.61 20.48 28.31
CA VAL A 69 -13.18 20.23 29.69
C VAL A 69 -13.19 21.53 30.50
N ILE A 70 -12.64 22.62 29.95
CA ILE A 70 -12.64 23.93 30.63
C ILE A 70 -14.06 24.45 30.87
N SER A 71 -14.95 24.36 29.86
CA SER A 71 -16.35 24.76 29.99
C SER A 71 -17.10 23.99 31.09
N LEU A 72 -16.81 22.69 31.24
CA LEU A 72 -17.37 21.88 32.33
C LEU A 72 -16.91 22.37 33.71
N PHE A 73 -15.64 22.78 33.86
CA PHE A 73 -15.12 23.33 35.11
C PHE A 73 -15.68 24.71 35.46
N VAL A 74 -16.04 25.52 34.46
CA VAL A 74 -16.65 26.85 34.64
C VAL A 74 -18.13 26.75 35.06
N GLY A 75 -18.74 25.56 34.95
CA GLY A 75 -20.14 25.31 35.31
C GLY A 75 -21.12 25.45 34.14
N GLU A 76 -20.60 25.64 32.93
CA GLU A 76 -21.39 25.78 31.69
C GLU A 76 -21.60 24.42 31.02
N GLY A 77 -22.29 23.51 31.72
CA GLY A 77 -22.49 22.13 31.26
C GLY A 77 -23.18 22.00 29.90
N THR A 78 -24.08 22.92 29.56
CA THR A 78 -24.75 22.97 28.24
C THR A 78 -23.78 23.22 27.10
N ASP A 79 -22.80 24.10 27.28
CA ASP A 79 -21.84 24.45 26.23
C ASP A 79 -20.79 23.36 26.04
N ALA A 80 -20.34 22.76 27.15
CA ALA A 80 -19.50 21.56 27.11
C ALA A 80 -20.16 20.41 26.33
N ILE A 81 -21.46 20.18 26.56
CA ILE A 81 -22.25 19.18 25.80
C ILE A 81 -22.31 19.56 24.32
N MET A 82 -22.53 20.84 23.99
CA MET A 82 -22.63 21.29 22.61
C MET A 82 -21.30 21.09 21.86
N ILE A 83 -20.17 21.40 22.48
CA ILE A 83 -18.82 21.17 21.92
C ILE A 83 -18.58 19.67 21.71
N LEU A 84 -18.94 18.83 22.69
CA LEU A 84 -18.80 17.37 22.56
C LEU A 84 -19.65 16.81 21.42
N VAL A 85 -20.86 17.33 21.20
CA VAL A 85 -21.72 16.94 20.07
C VAL A 85 -21.07 17.32 18.73
N ILE A 86 -20.49 18.53 18.63
CA ILE A 86 -19.78 18.98 17.42
C ILE A 86 -18.57 18.08 17.15
N VAL A 87 -17.75 17.80 18.17
CA VAL A 87 -16.58 16.92 18.07
C VAL A 87 -17.00 15.51 17.62
N ALA A 88 -18.08 14.97 18.19
CA ALA A 88 -18.58 13.66 17.82
C ALA A 88 -19.09 13.62 16.36
N LEU A 89 -19.82 14.67 15.93
CA LEU A 89 -20.30 14.78 14.56
C LEU A 89 -19.14 14.88 13.57
N ASN A 90 -18.12 15.68 13.88
CA ASN A 90 -16.92 15.83 13.05
C ASN A 90 -16.11 14.54 12.97
N ALA A 91 -15.90 13.85 14.09
CA ALA A 91 -15.22 12.56 14.09
C ALA A 91 -15.98 11.52 13.25
N PHE A 92 -17.31 11.50 13.31
CA PHE A 92 -18.14 10.61 12.51
C PHE A 92 -18.09 10.95 11.01
N LEU A 93 -18.22 12.22 10.65
CA LEU A 93 -18.11 12.67 9.26
C LEU A 93 -16.71 12.39 8.70
N GLY A 94 -15.65 12.70 9.44
CA GLY A 94 -14.26 12.40 9.08
C GLY A 94 -14.02 10.91 8.88
N PHE A 95 -14.45 10.07 9.84
CA PHE A 95 -14.36 8.62 9.73
C PHE A 95 -15.07 8.08 8.47
N THR A 96 -16.31 8.51 8.22
CA THR A 96 -17.08 8.01 7.07
C THR A 96 -16.48 8.47 5.73
N GLN A 97 -15.92 9.68 5.66
CA GLN A 97 -15.26 10.22 4.48
C GLN A 97 -13.95 9.46 4.19
N GLU A 98 -13.10 9.27 5.20
CA GLU A 98 -11.82 8.58 5.06
C GLU A 98 -12.01 7.09 4.75
N TYR A 99 -12.94 6.43 5.44
CA TYR A 99 -13.28 5.02 5.19
C TYR A 99 -13.80 4.77 3.77
N ARG A 100 -14.60 5.70 3.21
CA ARG A 100 -15.07 5.60 1.82
C ARG A 100 -13.92 5.73 0.83
N ALA A 101 -12.96 6.61 1.10
CA ALA A 101 -11.79 6.79 0.23
C ALA A 101 -10.88 5.56 0.24
N GLU A 102 -10.61 4.97 1.41
CA GLU A 102 -9.83 3.73 1.53
C GLU A 102 -10.50 2.57 0.79
N ARG A 103 -11.82 2.39 0.94
CA ARG A 103 -12.56 1.35 0.21
C ARG A 103 -12.54 1.52 -1.31
N ALA A 104 -12.52 2.77 -1.78
CA ALA A 104 -12.38 3.03 -3.22
C ALA A 104 -11.01 2.53 -3.73
N MET A 105 -9.95 2.69 -2.92
CA MET A 105 -8.61 2.21 -3.26
C MET A 105 -8.52 0.68 -3.25
N GLU A 106 -9.14 0.02 -2.27
CA GLU A 106 -9.16 -1.45 -2.18
C GLU A 106 -9.74 -2.10 -3.44
N LYS A 107 -10.87 -1.58 -3.93
CA LYS A 107 -11.48 -2.07 -5.17
C LYS A 107 -10.59 -1.86 -6.39
N LEU A 108 -9.82 -0.77 -6.44
CA LEU A 108 -8.87 -0.53 -7.53
C LEU A 108 -7.71 -1.54 -7.50
N LYS A 109 -7.24 -1.95 -6.31
CA LYS A 109 -6.20 -2.98 -6.17
C LYS A 109 -6.69 -4.35 -6.68
N GLN A 110 -7.95 -4.70 -6.41
CA GLN A 110 -8.54 -5.96 -6.88
C GLN A 110 -8.63 -6.07 -8.41
N LEU A 111 -8.66 -4.95 -9.14
CA LEU A 111 -8.66 -4.94 -10.61
C LEU A 111 -7.29 -5.27 -11.24
N ALA A 112 -6.23 -5.42 -10.44
CA ALA A 112 -4.86 -5.65 -10.91
C ALA A 112 -4.37 -7.09 -10.72
N VAL A 113 -5.25 -8.03 -10.35
CA VAL A 113 -4.87 -9.44 -10.15
C VAL A 113 -4.50 -10.04 -11.50
N GLN A 114 -3.23 -10.44 -11.64
CA GLN A 114 -2.74 -11.11 -12.84
C GLN A 114 -3.12 -12.59 -12.81
N THR A 115 -3.59 -13.12 -13.93
CA THR A 115 -3.79 -14.56 -14.11
C THR A 115 -2.53 -15.21 -14.68
N VAL A 116 -2.31 -16.47 -14.32
CA VAL A 116 -1.14 -17.27 -14.71
C VAL A 116 -1.60 -18.65 -15.12
N ARG A 117 -1.03 -19.18 -16.21
CA ARG A 117 -1.24 -20.56 -16.61
C ARG A 117 -0.31 -21.47 -15.81
N VAL A 118 -0.89 -22.39 -15.05
CA VAL A 118 -0.20 -23.42 -14.28
C VAL A 118 -0.53 -24.78 -14.84
N ARG A 119 0.39 -25.73 -14.68
CA ARG A 119 0.13 -27.14 -14.85
C ARG A 119 -0.12 -27.75 -13.47
N ARG A 120 -1.28 -28.38 -13.27
CA ARG A 120 -1.65 -29.13 -12.07
C ARG A 120 -2.36 -30.41 -12.49
N GLY A 121 -2.02 -31.54 -11.87
CA GLY A 121 -2.54 -32.86 -12.26
C GLY A 121 -2.36 -33.21 -13.75
N GLY A 122 -1.29 -32.69 -14.39
CA GLY A 122 -1.03 -32.85 -15.83
C GLY A 122 -1.89 -32.00 -16.76
N GLN A 123 -2.83 -31.20 -16.25
CA GLN A 123 -3.69 -30.33 -17.03
C GLN A 123 -3.30 -28.86 -16.88
N LEU A 124 -3.67 -28.04 -17.88
CA LEU A 124 -3.45 -26.60 -17.84
C LEU A 124 -4.64 -25.92 -17.17
N HIS A 125 -4.35 -25.13 -16.14
CA HIS A 125 -5.31 -24.31 -15.42
C HIS A 125 -4.87 -22.85 -15.50
N GLU A 126 -5.83 -21.95 -15.55
CA GLU A 126 -5.59 -20.52 -15.36
C GLU A 126 -5.99 -20.16 -13.93
N VAL A 127 -5.02 -19.72 -13.14
CA VAL A 127 -5.20 -19.38 -11.72
C VAL A 127 -4.75 -17.95 -11.48
N GLU A 128 -5.23 -17.34 -10.41
CA GLU A 128 -4.70 -16.05 -9.98
C GLU A 128 -3.24 -16.21 -9.55
N ALA A 129 -2.38 -15.25 -9.89
CA ALA A 129 -0.97 -15.25 -9.49
C ALA A 129 -0.81 -15.34 -7.96
N THR A 130 -1.80 -14.87 -7.21
CA THR A 130 -1.90 -14.91 -5.74
C THR A 130 -2.03 -16.33 -5.16
N GLN A 131 -2.49 -17.29 -5.97
CA GLN A 131 -2.68 -18.69 -5.59
C GLN A 131 -1.50 -19.59 -5.96
N LEU A 132 -0.43 -19.01 -6.50
CA LEU A 132 0.81 -19.75 -6.78
C LEU A 132 1.48 -20.16 -5.49
N VAL A 133 2.01 -21.39 -5.48
CA VAL A 133 2.76 -21.95 -4.36
C VAL A 133 4.09 -22.54 -4.82
N PRO A 134 5.11 -22.64 -3.94
CA PRO A 134 6.33 -23.37 -4.26
C PRO A 134 6.02 -24.79 -4.75
N GLY A 135 6.60 -25.17 -5.88
CA GLY A 135 6.37 -26.44 -6.57
C GLY A 135 5.39 -26.37 -7.75
N ASP A 136 4.60 -25.31 -7.90
CA ASP A 136 3.74 -25.14 -9.09
C ASP A 136 4.60 -25.06 -10.37
N VAL A 137 4.14 -25.70 -11.45
CA VAL A 137 4.77 -25.57 -12.76
C VAL A 137 4.01 -24.52 -13.56
N ILE A 138 4.66 -23.39 -13.83
CA ILE A 138 4.10 -22.26 -14.58
C ILE A 138 4.51 -22.31 -16.05
N LEU A 139 3.62 -21.86 -16.92
CA LEU A 139 3.88 -21.65 -18.34
C LEU A 139 3.99 -20.17 -18.63
N ILE A 140 5.12 -19.77 -19.22
CA ILE A 140 5.41 -18.38 -19.53
C ILE A 140 5.73 -18.20 -21.01
N GLU A 141 5.30 -17.07 -21.56
CA GLU A 141 5.50 -16.71 -22.96
C GLU A 141 5.71 -15.20 -23.10
N ALA A 142 6.19 -14.79 -24.26
CA ALA A 142 6.43 -13.38 -24.58
C ALA A 142 5.22 -12.49 -24.25
N GLY A 143 5.47 -11.38 -23.58
CA GLY A 143 4.46 -10.44 -23.09
C GLY A 143 3.95 -10.74 -21.67
N ALA A 144 4.22 -11.92 -21.10
CA ALA A 144 3.88 -12.23 -19.73
C ALA A 144 4.86 -11.57 -18.74
N ARG A 145 4.36 -11.20 -17.56
CA ARG A 145 5.20 -10.92 -16.39
C ARG A 145 5.47 -12.20 -15.62
N VAL A 146 6.67 -12.33 -15.08
CA VAL A 146 7.03 -13.44 -14.21
C VAL A 146 6.32 -13.26 -12.85
N PRO A 147 5.44 -14.20 -12.44
CA PRO A 147 4.55 -13.99 -11.30
C PRO A 147 5.16 -14.37 -9.95
N ALA A 148 6.23 -15.15 -9.93
CA ALA A 148 6.92 -15.66 -8.75
C ALA A 148 8.36 -16.06 -9.13
N ASP A 149 9.24 -16.24 -8.15
CA ASP A 149 10.59 -16.72 -8.42
C ASP A 149 10.54 -18.20 -8.79
N ALA A 150 11.13 -18.56 -9.92
CA ALA A 150 11.00 -19.89 -10.49
C ALA A 150 12.29 -20.39 -11.14
N ARG A 151 12.45 -21.70 -11.17
CA ARG A 151 13.55 -22.40 -11.84
C ARG A 151 13.09 -22.88 -13.20
N VAL A 152 13.80 -22.51 -14.26
CA VAL A 152 13.45 -22.87 -15.65
C VAL A 152 13.61 -24.38 -15.87
N LEU A 153 12.55 -25.05 -16.31
CA LEU A 153 12.56 -26.46 -16.69
C LEU A 153 12.80 -26.61 -18.19
N GLU A 154 12.11 -25.80 -19.00
CA GLU A 154 12.26 -25.79 -20.45
C GLU A 154 12.33 -24.35 -20.96
N SER A 155 13.21 -24.12 -21.95
CA SER A 155 13.38 -22.83 -22.61
C SER A 155 13.37 -23.01 -24.12
N ALA A 156 12.47 -22.30 -24.80
CA ALA A 156 12.42 -22.19 -26.24
C ALA A 156 12.65 -20.72 -26.63
N ASN A 157 13.92 -20.36 -26.82
CA ASN A 157 14.38 -18.98 -27.05
C ASN A 157 13.86 -17.99 -25.98
N LEU A 158 13.69 -18.45 -24.74
CA LEU A 158 13.13 -17.64 -23.67
C LEU A 158 14.11 -16.51 -23.32
N ARG A 159 13.66 -15.27 -23.41
CA ARG A 159 14.42 -14.08 -23.03
C ARG A 159 13.61 -13.21 -22.09
N VAL A 160 14.22 -12.79 -20.99
CA VAL A 160 13.56 -12.03 -19.92
C VAL A 160 14.29 -10.71 -19.71
N GLU A 161 13.53 -9.63 -19.61
CA GLU A 161 14.01 -8.30 -19.24
C GLU A 161 14.04 -8.20 -17.70
N GLU A 162 15.25 -8.10 -17.16
CA GLU A 162 15.51 -8.13 -15.71
C GLU A 162 15.88 -6.77 -15.13
N ALA A 163 15.65 -5.69 -15.90
CA ALA A 163 15.95 -4.32 -15.52
C ALA A 163 15.36 -3.92 -14.15
N ALA A 164 14.23 -4.52 -13.76
CA ALA A 164 13.59 -4.31 -12.47
C ALA A 164 14.46 -4.75 -11.27
N LEU A 165 15.41 -5.67 -11.47
CA LEU A 165 16.28 -6.24 -10.43
C LEU A 165 17.75 -5.90 -10.64
N THR A 166 18.21 -5.88 -11.89
CA THR A 166 19.63 -5.66 -12.22
C THR A 166 19.93 -4.23 -12.67
N GLY A 167 18.92 -3.48 -13.09
CA GLY A 167 19.09 -2.17 -13.75
C GLY A 167 19.54 -2.26 -15.21
N GLU A 168 19.76 -3.47 -15.75
CA GLU A 168 20.19 -3.68 -17.13
C GLU A 168 19.00 -3.97 -18.05
N SER A 169 18.86 -3.22 -19.14
CA SER A 169 17.74 -3.34 -20.09
C SER A 169 17.94 -4.38 -21.20
N VAL A 170 19.10 -5.06 -21.24
CA VAL A 170 19.36 -6.09 -22.26
C VAL A 170 18.67 -7.38 -21.82
N PRO A 171 17.76 -7.95 -22.63
CA PRO A 171 17.09 -9.20 -22.27
C PRO A 171 18.08 -10.35 -22.12
N VAL A 172 17.97 -11.09 -21.03
CA VAL A 172 18.83 -12.22 -20.69
C VAL A 172 18.21 -13.50 -21.23
N GLU A 173 18.99 -14.27 -22.00
CA GLU A 173 18.58 -15.59 -22.47
C GLU A 173 18.59 -16.62 -21.35
N LYS A 174 17.47 -17.34 -21.23
CA LYS A 174 17.23 -18.29 -20.15
C LYS A 174 17.53 -19.73 -20.58
N VAL A 175 18.11 -20.50 -19.67
CA VAL A 175 18.55 -21.88 -19.90
C VAL A 175 17.97 -22.84 -18.86
N ALA A 176 17.83 -24.12 -19.21
CA ALA A 176 17.28 -25.12 -18.29
C ALA A 176 18.34 -25.83 -17.43
N HIS A 177 19.60 -25.91 -17.89
CA HIS A 177 20.64 -26.66 -17.21
C HIS A 177 21.09 -25.98 -15.89
N ALA A 178 21.67 -26.78 -15.00
CA ALA A 178 22.28 -26.28 -13.78
C ALA A 178 23.46 -25.35 -14.12
N ILE A 179 23.66 -24.32 -13.30
CA ILE A 179 24.79 -23.40 -13.43
C ILE A 179 25.86 -23.83 -12.44
N GLU A 180 27.11 -23.86 -12.90
CA GLU A 180 28.27 -24.14 -12.06
C GLU A 180 28.82 -22.85 -11.44
N GLY A 181 29.33 -22.94 -10.20
CA GLY A 181 30.01 -21.83 -9.52
C GLY A 181 29.39 -21.47 -8.18
N ASP A 182 30.24 -21.12 -7.21
CA ASP A 182 29.80 -20.62 -5.92
C ASP A 182 29.50 -19.11 -5.99
N ASN A 183 28.36 -18.69 -5.40
CA ASN A 183 27.92 -17.29 -5.32
C ASN A 183 27.74 -16.58 -6.68
N VAL A 184 27.05 -17.23 -7.61
CA VAL A 184 26.65 -16.61 -8.88
C VAL A 184 25.71 -15.41 -8.60
N PRO A 185 26.02 -14.20 -9.09
CA PRO A 185 25.15 -13.03 -8.96
C PRO A 185 23.76 -13.28 -9.55
N ILE A 186 22.74 -12.58 -9.05
CA ILE A 186 21.33 -12.75 -9.49
C ILE A 186 21.19 -12.62 -11.01
N GLY A 187 21.83 -11.62 -11.63
CA GLY A 187 21.80 -11.41 -13.08
C GLY A 187 22.44 -12.54 -13.90
N ASP A 188 23.37 -13.29 -13.30
CA ASP A 188 24.05 -14.42 -13.95
C ASP A 188 23.33 -15.76 -13.75
N GLN A 189 22.31 -15.80 -12.89
CA GLN A 189 21.45 -16.97 -12.66
C GLN A 189 20.45 -17.15 -13.82
N ARG A 190 20.98 -17.40 -15.03
CA ARG A 190 20.24 -17.55 -16.29
C ARG A 190 19.24 -18.70 -16.31
N ASN A 191 19.26 -19.58 -15.32
CA ASN A 191 18.33 -20.69 -15.20
C ASN A 191 17.22 -20.42 -14.17
N MET A 192 17.17 -19.21 -13.63
CA MET A 192 16.15 -18.69 -12.74
C MET A 192 15.32 -17.61 -13.46
N LEU A 193 14.10 -17.42 -12.98
CA LEU A 193 13.17 -16.36 -13.31
C LEU A 193 12.80 -15.65 -12.02
N PHE A 194 12.65 -14.34 -12.08
CA PHE A 194 12.42 -13.53 -10.88
C PHE A 194 11.11 -12.74 -10.97
N MET A 195 10.37 -12.69 -9.87
CA MET A 195 9.09 -12.00 -9.77
C MET A 195 9.19 -10.55 -10.27
N GLY A 196 8.23 -10.12 -11.09
CA GLY A 196 8.11 -8.74 -11.57
C GLY A 196 8.88 -8.43 -12.85
N THR A 197 9.80 -9.31 -13.28
CA THR A 197 10.46 -9.24 -14.59
C THR A 197 9.50 -9.55 -15.74
N ALA A 198 9.86 -9.17 -16.96
CA ALA A 198 9.00 -9.31 -18.14
C ALA A 198 9.61 -10.25 -19.18
N VAL A 199 8.82 -11.17 -19.72
CA VAL A 199 9.25 -12.06 -20.80
C VAL A 199 9.24 -11.29 -22.12
N ALA A 200 10.42 -10.99 -22.65
CA ALA A 200 10.58 -10.23 -23.88
C ALA A 200 10.36 -11.09 -25.13
N TYR A 201 10.76 -12.37 -25.09
CA TYR A 201 10.67 -13.27 -26.24
C TYR A 201 10.63 -14.74 -25.83
N GLY A 202 10.11 -15.57 -26.73
CA GLY A 202 10.09 -17.02 -26.58
C GLY A 202 9.03 -17.51 -25.60
N ARG A 203 9.19 -18.77 -25.17
CA ARG A 203 8.33 -19.43 -24.19
C ARG A 203 9.10 -20.45 -23.39
N GLY A 204 8.57 -20.83 -22.24
CA GLY A 204 9.19 -21.83 -21.39
C GLY A 204 8.25 -22.34 -20.30
N THR A 205 8.72 -23.38 -19.63
CA THR A 205 8.12 -23.90 -18.40
C THR A 205 9.09 -23.69 -17.25
N ALA A 206 8.56 -23.40 -16.07
CA ALA A 206 9.37 -23.20 -14.89
C ALA A 206 8.64 -23.69 -13.64
N ILE A 207 9.38 -24.15 -12.65
CA ILE A 207 8.83 -24.56 -11.35
C ILE A 207 9.02 -23.44 -10.33
N VAL A 208 7.96 -23.05 -9.64
CA VAL A 208 7.98 -22.00 -8.63
C VAL A 208 8.84 -22.44 -7.44
N THR A 209 9.81 -21.62 -7.08
CA THR A 209 10.77 -21.87 -5.98
C THR A 209 10.49 -20.97 -4.78
N GLY A 210 9.93 -19.77 -5.01
CA GLY A 210 9.62 -18.81 -3.96
C GLY A 210 8.42 -17.94 -4.33
N THR A 211 7.60 -17.63 -3.34
CA THR A 211 6.38 -16.80 -3.48
C THR A 211 6.34 -15.69 -2.44
N GLY A 212 5.64 -14.60 -2.76
CA GLY A 212 5.44 -13.45 -1.87
C GLY A 212 6.76 -12.86 -1.36
N MET A 213 6.85 -12.67 -0.04
CA MET A 213 8.03 -12.10 0.64
C MET A 213 9.30 -12.96 0.54
N ARG A 214 9.20 -14.23 0.09
CA ARG A 214 10.37 -15.11 -0.09
C ARG A 214 11.05 -14.98 -1.45
N THR A 215 10.45 -14.22 -2.36
CA THR A 215 11.07 -13.86 -3.65
C THR A 215 12.20 -12.84 -3.46
N GLU A 216 13.09 -12.68 -4.44
CA GLU A 216 14.11 -11.62 -4.45
C GLU A 216 13.47 -10.23 -4.39
N LEU A 217 12.38 -10.02 -5.15
CA LEU A 217 11.63 -8.77 -5.09
C LEU A 217 10.99 -8.56 -3.72
N GLY A 218 10.50 -9.62 -3.07
CA GLY A 218 9.94 -9.58 -1.73
C GLY A 218 10.96 -9.20 -0.66
N LYS A 219 12.20 -9.70 -0.76
CA LYS A 219 13.30 -9.29 0.13
C LYS A 219 13.67 -7.83 -0.05
N ILE A 220 13.71 -7.34 -1.30
CA ILE A 220 13.92 -5.92 -1.58
C ILE A 220 12.78 -5.09 -0.98
N ALA A 221 11.53 -5.55 -1.12
CA ALA A 221 10.38 -4.87 -0.54
C ALA A 221 10.47 -4.79 0.99
N ASP A 222 10.89 -5.87 1.66
CA ASP A 222 11.08 -5.90 3.11
C ASP A 222 12.11 -4.87 3.59
N LEU A 223 13.27 -4.81 2.92
CA LEU A 223 14.31 -3.82 3.19
C LEU A 223 13.83 -2.38 3.00
N LEU A 224 12.97 -2.14 2.01
CA LEU A 224 12.40 -0.81 1.75
C LEU A 224 11.28 -0.45 2.74
N GLN A 225 10.61 -1.44 3.34
CA GLN A 225 9.55 -1.19 4.31
C GLN A 225 10.07 -0.66 5.65
N GLU A 226 11.37 -0.74 5.93
CA GLU A 226 11.97 -0.08 7.11
C GLU A 226 12.14 1.44 6.91
N VAL A 227 12.03 1.95 5.69
CA VAL A 227 12.15 3.39 5.41
C VAL A 227 10.88 4.11 5.85
N ALA A 228 11.03 5.12 6.71
CA ALA A 228 9.92 5.94 7.19
C ALA A 228 9.22 6.65 6.02
N GLU A 229 7.89 6.61 5.98
CA GLU A 229 7.13 7.33 4.96
C GLU A 229 7.27 8.84 5.16
N GLU A 230 7.89 9.53 4.20
CA GLU A 230 7.93 10.99 4.20
C GLU A 230 6.58 11.57 3.77
N LYS A 231 6.21 12.71 4.38
CA LYS A 231 5.04 13.50 3.97
C LYS A 231 5.24 14.07 2.57
N THR A 232 4.21 13.98 1.73
CA THR A 232 4.23 14.53 0.37
C THR A 232 4.23 16.06 0.33
N PRO A 233 4.66 16.70 -0.77
CA PRO A 233 4.67 18.15 -0.89
C PRO A 233 3.33 18.85 -0.58
N LEU A 234 2.19 18.30 -1.00
CA LEU A 234 0.84 18.81 -0.75
C LEU A 234 0.48 18.62 0.72
N GLN A 235 0.82 17.47 1.32
CA GLN A 235 0.63 17.28 2.76
C GLN A 235 1.43 18.30 3.57
N ARG A 236 2.67 18.62 3.17
CA ARG A 236 3.48 19.67 3.80
C ARG A 236 2.82 21.04 3.64
N ARG A 237 2.43 21.41 2.42
CA ARG A 237 1.74 22.69 2.14
C ARG A 237 0.39 22.82 2.84
N MET A 238 -0.38 21.74 2.95
CA MET A 238 -1.65 21.72 3.69
C MET A 238 -1.42 21.87 5.20
N ALA A 239 -0.38 21.23 5.75
CA ALA A 239 0.00 21.43 7.14
C ALA A 239 0.47 22.87 7.41
N GLU A 240 1.20 23.48 6.48
CA GLU A 240 1.59 24.89 6.57
C GLU A 240 0.39 25.83 6.47
N LEU A 241 -0.51 25.61 5.52
CA LEU A 241 -1.75 26.39 5.39
C LEU A 241 -2.63 26.24 6.64
N GLY A 242 -2.77 25.03 7.16
CA GLY A 242 -3.47 24.77 8.43
C GLY A 242 -2.86 25.52 9.60
N LYS A 243 -1.52 25.57 9.70
CA LYS A 243 -0.81 26.35 10.72
C LYS A 243 -1.08 27.86 10.57
N TRP A 244 -1.03 28.40 9.36
CA TRP A 244 -1.29 29.83 9.12
C TRP A 244 -2.74 30.20 9.45
N LEU A 245 -3.71 29.38 9.04
CA LEU A 245 -5.11 29.57 9.38
C LEU A 245 -5.35 29.50 10.90
N ALA A 246 -4.77 28.51 11.57
CA ALA A 246 -4.86 28.36 13.02
C ALA A 246 -4.24 29.56 13.76
N LEU A 247 -3.08 30.04 13.31
CA LEU A 247 -2.41 31.21 13.91
C LEU A 247 -3.25 32.48 13.70
N GLY A 248 -3.81 32.68 12.51
CA GLY A 248 -4.71 33.80 12.22
C GLY A 248 -5.99 33.76 13.06
N ALA A 249 -6.61 32.58 13.17
CA ALA A 249 -7.78 32.37 14.01
C ALA A 249 -7.48 32.68 15.49
N LEU A 250 -6.36 32.17 16.02
CA LEU A 250 -5.93 32.43 17.38
C LEU A 250 -5.69 33.92 17.65
N ALA A 251 -5.07 34.63 16.69
CA ALA A 251 -4.87 36.07 16.79
C ALA A 251 -6.20 36.84 16.86
N ILE A 252 -7.18 36.47 16.03
CA ILE A 252 -8.52 37.08 16.05
C ILE A 252 -9.23 36.76 17.37
N VAL A 253 -9.19 35.51 17.82
CA VAL A 253 -9.78 35.07 19.08
C VAL A 253 -9.17 35.85 20.25
N ALA A 254 -7.85 35.95 20.33
CA ALA A 254 -7.16 36.69 21.39
C ALA A 254 -7.51 38.19 21.36
N LEU A 255 -7.61 38.79 20.17
CA LEU A 255 -8.00 40.19 20.01
C LEU A 255 -9.44 40.44 20.48
N VAL A 256 -10.39 39.62 20.04
CA VAL A 256 -11.80 39.72 20.45
C VAL A 256 -11.93 39.52 21.95
N PHE A 257 -11.25 38.52 22.51
CA PHE A 257 -11.21 38.24 23.94
C PHE A 257 -10.69 39.45 24.73
N ALA A 258 -9.54 40.00 24.34
CA ALA A 258 -8.94 41.16 25.01
C ALA A 258 -9.85 42.39 24.95
N VAL A 259 -10.45 42.68 23.78
CA VAL A 259 -11.37 43.82 23.63
C VAL A 259 -12.62 43.66 24.50
N GLY A 260 -13.20 42.46 24.57
CA GLY A 260 -14.38 42.22 25.41
C GLY A 260 -14.09 42.34 26.91
N VAL A 261 -12.94 41.83 27.37
CA VAL A 261 -12.51 42.01 28.76
C VAL A 261 -12.30 43.49 29.10
N VAL A 262 -11.67 44.26 28.20
CA VAL A 262 -11.50 45.72 28.38
C VAL A 262 -12.83 46.47 28.39
N ARG A 263 -13.85 45.97 27.69
CA ARG A 263 -15.22 46.51 27.71
C ARG A 263 -16.01 46.14 28.96
N GLY A 264 -15.48 45.27 29.82
CA GLY A 264 -16.11 44.84 31.06
C GLY A 264 -17.06 43.64 30.90
N GLU A 265 -16.99 42.92 29.78
CA GLU A 265 -17.76 41.68 29.59
C GLU A 265 -17.29 40.58 30.55
N ALA A 266 -18.19 39.66 30.91
CA ALA A 266 -17.86 38.56 31.79
C ALA A 266 -16.83 37.61 31.13
N LEU A 267 -15.85 37.12 31.90
CA LEU A 267 -14.82 36.20 31.38
C LEU A 267 -15.42 34.91 30.81
N SER A 268 -16.53 34.44 31.37
CA SER A 268 -17.25 33.25 30.89
C SER A 268 -17.85 33.49 29.49
N GLU A 269 -18.53 34.63 29.30
CA GLU A 269 -19.08 35.00 27.99
C GLU A 269 -17.99 35.18 26.93
N MET A 270 -16.87 35.83 27.30
CA MET A 270 -15.74 35.99 26.39
C MET A 270 -15.06 34.68 26.04
N PHE A 271 -15.03 33.72 26.97
CA PHE A 271 -14.54 32.38 26.74
C PHE A 271 -15.44 31.63 25.73
N LEU A 272 -16.76 31.71 25.88
CA LEU A 272 -17.70 31.10 24.94
C LEU A 272 -17.59 31.67 23.52
N VAL A 273 -17.43 33.00 23.42
CA VAL A 273 -17.19 33.67 22.13
C VAL A 273 -15.88 33.19 21.50
N ALA A 274 -14.81 33.07 22.30
CA ALA A 274 -13.52 32.58 21.84
C ALA A 274 -13.59 31.14 21.31
N VAL A 275 -14.26 30.24 22.03
CA VAL A 275 -14.45 28.84 21.60
C VAL A 275 -15.31 28.76 20.33
N SER A 276 -16.39 29.53 20.26
CA SER A 276 -17.26 29.58 19.07
C SER A 276 -16.52 30.07 17.82
N LEU A 277 -15.69 31.09 17.96
CA LEU A 277 -14.81 31.58 16.89
C LEU A 277 -13.75 30.57 16.48
N ALA A 278 -13.15 29.87 17.46
CA ALA A 278 -12.15 28.83 17.19
C ALA A 278 -12.75 27.66 16.40
N VAL A 279 -13.95 27.19 16.78
CA VAL A 279 -14.70 26.14 16.03
C VAL A 279 -15.02 26.61 14.61
N ALA A 280 -15.50 27.84 14.45
CA ALA A 280 -15.86 28.38 13.13
C ALA A 280 -14.67 28.50 12.17
N ALA A 281 -13.45 28.60 12.70
CA ALA A 281 -12.23 28.76 11.91
C ALA A 281 -11.58 27.43 11.48
N VAL A 282 -12.12 26.28 11.90
CA VAL A 282 -11.52 24.97 11.59
C VAL A 282 -11.73 24.64 10.11
N PRO A 283 -10.66 24.40 9.33
CA PRO A 283 -10.78 24.05 7.92
C PRO A 283 -10.99 22.53 7.76
N GLU A 284 -12.12 22.04 8.27
CA GLU A 284 -12.47 20.60 8.34
C GLU A 284 -12.59 19.96 6.95
N GLY A 285 -12.89 20.76 5.92
CA GLY A 285 -13.04 20.29 4.55
C GLY A 285 -11.73 20.04 3.81
N LEU A 286 -10.60 20.61 4.24
CA LEU A 286 -9.35 20.55 3.46
C LEU A 286 -8.80 19.11 3.31
N PRO A 287 -8.64 18.31 4.38
CA PRO A 287 -8.11 16.94 4.26
C PRO A 287 -9.01 16.03 3.42
N ALA A 288 -10.33 16.21 3.55
CA ALA A 288 -11.33 15.44 2.82
C ALA A 288 -11.31 15.76 1.33
N VAL A 289 -11.30 17.05 0.97
CA VAL A 289 -11.25 17.50 -0.43
C VAL A 289 -9.98 17.00 -1.12
N VAL A 290 -8.83 17.06 -0.44
CA VAL A 290 -7.56 16.54 -0.97
C VAL A 290 -7.64 15.03 -1.21
N THR A 291 -8.10 14.27 -0.22
CA THR A 291 -8.21 12.80 -0.34
C THR A 291 -9.15 12.39 -1.48
N ILE A 292 -10.31 13.07 -1.60
CA ILE A 292 -11.26 12.84 -2.70
C ILE A 292 -10.64 13.20 -4.05
N ALA A 293 -9.94 14.34 -4.14
CA ALA A 293 -9.28 14.76 -5.37
C ALA A 293 -8.19 13.77 -5.81
N LEU A 294 -7.37 13.28 -4.88
CA LEU A 294 -6.35 12.26 -5.15
C LEU A 294 -6.98 10.94 -5.58
N ALA A 295 -8.08 10.51 -4.95
CA ALA A 295 -8.81 9.30 -5.32
C ALA A 295 -9.40 9.40 -6.74
N LEU A 296 -9.99 10.53 -7.09
CA LEU A 296 -10.48 10.80 -8.46
C LEU A 296 -9.32 10.85 -9.47
N GLY A 297 -8.16 11.41 -9.08
CA GLY A 297 -6.94 11.41 -9.89
C GLY A 297 -6.43 10.00 -10.17
N ALA A 298 -6.34 9.16 -9.13
CA ALA A 298 -5.99 7.75 -9.25
C ALA A 298 -6.96 7.00 -10.18
N GLN A 299 -8.27 7.21 -10.02
CA GLN A 299 -9.28 6.59 -10.87
C GLN A 299 -9.12 6.98 -12.35
N ARG A 300 -8.77 8.24 -12.66
CA ARG A 300 -8.51 8.69 -14.04
C ARG A 300 -7.24 8.06 -14.62
N MET A 301 -6.20 7.86 -13.81
CA MET A 301 -4.95 7.21 -14.25
C MET A 301 -5.14 5.72 -14.54
N VAL A 302 -5.93 5.02 -13.71
CA VAL A 302 -6.27 3.61 -13.96
C VAL A 302 -6.98 3.44 -15.31
N ARG A 303 -7.89 4.36 -15.68
CA ARG A 303 -8.54 4.37 -17.01
C ARG A 303 -7.57 4.56 -18.19
N ARG A 304 -6.35 5.01 -17.92
CA ARG A 304 -5.26 5.16 -18.91
C ARG A 304 -4.18 4.08 -18.73
N ASN A 305 -4.51 2.95 -18.11
CA ASN A 305 -3.60 1.83 -17.85
C ASN A 305 -2.42 2.17 -16.91
N ALA A 306 -2.56 3.20 -16.06
CA ALA A 306 -1.58 3.54 -15.03
C ALA A 306 -2.14 3.20 -13.65
N LEU A 307 -1.64 2.11 -13.05
CA LEU A 307 -2.08 1.64 -11.74
C LEU A 307 -1.38 2.42 -10.61
N ILE A 308 -2.18 3.05 -9.75
CA ILE A 308 -1.69 3.75 -8.56
C ILE A 308 -1.88 2.86 -7.33
N ARG A 309 -0.77 2.51 -6.66
CA ARG A 309 -0.80 1.65 -5.45
C ARG A 309 -1.04 2.43 -4.15
N LYS A 310 -0.71 3.73 -4.11
CA LYS A 310 -0.89 4.62 -2.95
C LYS A 310 -1.42 5.99 -3.40
N LEU A 311 -2.43 6.54 -2.71
CA LEU A 311 -3.01 7.85 -3.04
C LEU A 311 -1.98 9.00 -3.14
N PRO A 312 -1.01 9.12 -2.22
CA PRO A 312 -0.04 10.21 -2.29
C PRO A 312 0.87 10.15 -3.53
N ALA A 313 0.98 8.98 -4.19
CA ALA A 313 1.77 8.83 -5.42
C ALA A 313 1.19 9.63 -6.60
N VAL A 314 -0.12 9.90 -6.59
CA VAL A 314 -0.81 10.74 -7.60
C VAL A 314 -0.23 12.14 -7.63
N GLU A 315 0.09 12.67 -6.46
CA GLU A 315 0.61 14.01 -6.30
C GLU A 315 2.08 14.07 -6.67
N THR A 316 2.89 13.13 -6.17
CA THR A 316 4.33 13.11 -6.44
C THR A 316 4.63 13.00 -7.94
N LEU A 317 3.80 12.28 -8.71
CA LEU A 317 3.92 12.20 -10.17
C LEU A 317 3.65 13.53 -10.88
N GLY A 318 2.80 14.38 -10.32
CA GLY A 318 2.50 15.71 -10.87
C GLY A 318 3.44 16.81 -10.38
N SER A 319 4.29 16.52 -9.39
CA SER A 319 5.26 17.47 -8.83
C SER A 319 6.70 17.24 -9.28
N VAL A 320 6.95 16.26 -10.16
CA VAL A 320 8.26 16.04 -10.82
C VAL A 320 8.45 17.05 -11.94
#